data_AF-A0A970QQ11-F1
#
_entry.id   AF-A0A970QQ11-F1
#
_cell.length_a   1.000
_cell.length_b   1.000
_cell.length_c   1.000
_cell.angle_alpha   90.00
_cell.angle_beta   90.00
_cell.angle_gamma   90.00
#
_symmetry.space_group_name_H-M   'P 1'
#
loop_
_entity.id
_entity.type
_entity.pdbx_description
1 polymer ?
#
loop_
_entity_poly.entity_id
_entity_poly.type
_entity_poly.pdbx_seq_one_letter_code
_entity_poly.pdbx_strand_id
1 'polypeptide(L)'
;GRNSVTGKALFIPKIYVDADVVITVAKMKTHNAGMVTLGLKNAFGVPPRSIYGTSGSTSGSKLLLHNNYDFNAAIVEINLIRTPDFVVIDGIVAGEGSGPLKNTPVDARIIIAGRDIVAVDTVAATFMGFNPDKIPHLSLAHSAGLGEGDLEQIKVVGGNLADLAIDFDSIFPKD
;
A
#
# COMPACT_ATOMS: atom_id res chain seq x y z
N GLY A 1 8.25 2.18 17.72
CA GLY A 1 7.85 0.80 17.34
C GLY A 1 9.09 0.00 17.03
N ARG A 2 8.94 -1.20 16.47
CA ARG A 2 10.05 -1.94 15.83
C ARG A 2 10.86 -0.99 14.93
N ASN A 3 12.17 -1.24 14.80
CA ASN A 3 13.18 -0.45 14.05
C ASN A 3 12.57 0.58 13.07
N SER A 4 12.50 1.84 13.51
CA SER A 4 12.01 2.95 12.69
C SER A 4 12.85 3.04 11.42
N VAL A 5 12.18 3.15 10.27
CA VAL A 5 12.85 3.25 8.96
C VAL A 5 13.10 4.71 8.57
N THR A 6 12.38 5.65 9.19
CA THR A 6 12.58 7.09 8.99
C THR A 6 13.44 7.74 10.07
N GLY A 7 13.61 7.08 11.22
CA GLY A 7 14.31 7.62 12.39
C GLY A 7 13.61 8.84 13.03
N LYS A 8 12.34 9.09 12.69
CA LYS A 8 11.59 10.29 13.08
C LYS A 8 10.25 9.89 13.70
N ALA A 9 9.81 10.66 14.70
CA ALA A 9 8.50 10.47 15.31
C ALA A 9 7.38 10.96 14.39
N LEU A 10 6.33 10.15 14.20
CA LEU A 10 5.10 10.53 13.52
C LEU A 10 3.94 10.65 14.51
N PHE A 11 3.14 11.70 14.35
CA PHE A 11 1.87 11.91 15.04
C PHE A 11 0.78 11.10 14.35
N ILE A 12 0.32 10.04 15.00
CA ILE A 12 -0.78 9.20 14.53
C ILE A 12 -1.97 9.38 15.48
N PRO A 13 -3.23 9.39 14.98
CA PRO A 13 -4.40 9.52 15.83
C PRO A 13 -4.47 8.37 16.86
N LYS A 14 -4.64 8.71 18.14
CA LYS A 14 -4.74 7.74 19.24
C LYS A 14 -5.82 6.69 18.99
N ILE A 15 -6.96 7.08 18.42
CA ILE A 15 -8.05 6.16 18.07
C ILE A 15 -7.63 5.06 17.07
N TYR A 16 -6.68 5.35 16.17
CA TYR A 16 -6.16 4.35 15.24
C TYR A 16 -5.18 3.39 15.92
N VAL A 17 -4.31 3.93 16.79
CA VAL A 17 -3.31 3.13 17.52
C VAL A 17 -3.96 2.22 18.55
N ASP A 18 -4.94 2.74 19.29
CA ASP A 18 -5.61 2.04 20.39
C ASP A 18 -6.72 1.07 19.93
N ALA A 19 -7.06 1.05 18.64
CA ALA A 19 -8.12 0.20 18.13
C ALA A 19 -7.80 -1.29 18.38
N ASP A 20 -8.77 -2.02 18.94
CA ASP A 20 -8.67 -3.46 19.18
C ASP A 20 -8.38 -4.23 17.89
N VAL A 21 -9.02 -3.80 16.80
CA VAL A 21 -8.84 -4.34 15.46
C VAL A 21 -8.85 -3.21 14.43
N VAL A 22 -7.84 -3.19 13.58
CA VAL A 22 -7.72 -2.30 12.42
C VAL A 22 -7.86 -3.14 11.15
N ILE A 23 -8.92 -2.87 10.38
CA ILE A 23 -9.09 -3.45 9.04
C ILE A 23 -8.82 -2.36 8.01
N THR A 24 -7.83 -2.57 7.16
CA THR A 24 -7.55 -1.65 6.04
C THR A 24 -8.23 -2.18 4.78
N VAL A 25 -8.96 -1.30 4.09
CA VAL A 25 -9.62 -1.60 2.81
C VAL A 25 -9.02 -0.68 1.76
N ALA A 26 -8.24 -1.25 0.85
CA ALA A 26 -7.53 -0.52 -0.19
C ALA A 26 -8.15 -0.78 -1.56
N LYS A 27 -8.08 0.21 -2.45
CA LYS A 27 -8.49 0.06 -3.84
C LYS A 27 -7.32 -0.40 -4.70
N MET A 28 -7.49 -1.51 -5.43
CA MET A 28 -6.48 -1.98 -6.39
C MET A 28 -6.32 -0.95 -7.51
N LYS A 29 -5.18 -0.25 -7.55
CA LYS A 29 -4.84 0.62 -8.67
C LYS A 29 -3.35 0.90 -8.81
N THR A 30 -2.92 1.40 -9.96
CA THR A 30 -1.59 1.98 -10.17
C THR A 30 -1.46 3.39 -9.55
N HIS A 31 -0.21 3.83 -9.31
CA HIS A 31 0.08 5.15 -8.73
C HIS A 31 1.43 5.73 -9.14
N ASN A 32 1.45 7.01 -9.54
CA ASN A 32 2.65 7.61 -10.14
C ASN A 32 3.87 7.79 -9.22
N ALA A 33 3.71 7.86 -7.90
CA ALA A 33 4.85 7.96 -6.98
C ALA A 33 5.16 6.66 -6.22
N GLY A 34 4.30 5.65 -6.34
CA GLY A 34 4.36 4.44 -5.53
C GLY A 34 4.20 3.16 -6.32
N MET A 35 4.11 3.25 -7.66
CA MET A 35 3.80 2.19 -8.62
C MET A 35 2.38 1.64 -8.46
N VAL A 36 1.99 1.24 -7.25
CA VAL A 36 0.66 0.73 -6.90
C VAL A 36 0.06 1.49 -5.72
N THR A 37 -1.25 1.35 -5.54
CA THR A 37 -1.97 1.68 -4.31
C THR A 37 -2.55 0.40 -3.76
N LEU A 38 -1.97 -0.10 -2.68
CA LEU A 38 -2.46 -1.28 -1.98
C LEU A 38 -2.45 -1.01 -0.45
N GLY A 39 -2.60 -2.05 0.36
CA GLY A 39 -2.83 -1.98 1.80
C GLY A 39 -1.82 -1.08 2.51
N LEU A 40 -0.52 -1.25 2.25
CA LEU A 40 0.55 -0.46 2.86
C LEU A 40 0.33 1.03 2.60
N LYS A 41 0.14 1.40 1.33
CA LYS A 41 -0.05 2.80 0.91
C LYS A 41 -1.36 3.39 1.42
N ASN A 42 -2.38 2.57 1.67
CA ASN A 42 -3.65 3.04 2.22
C ASN A 42 -3.47 3.67 3.62
N ALA A 43 -2.50 3.16 4.40
CA ALA A 43 -2.17 3.73 5.71
C ALA A 43 -1.64 5.18 5.62
N PHE A 44 -1.14 5.62 4.46
CA PHE A 44 -0.80 7.03 4.21
C PHE A 44 -2.02 7.96 4.37
N GLY A 45 -3.24 7.42 4.39
CA GLY A 45 -4.48 8.09 4.74
C GLY A 45 -4.57 8.54 6.21
N VAL A 46 -3.95 7.80 7.13
CA VAL A 46 -4.17 7.88 8.58
C VAL A 46 -3.63 9.15 9.26
N PRO A 47 -2.40 9.64 8.95
CA PRO A 47 -1.86 10.79 9.67
C PRO A 47 -2.75 12.04 9.54
N PRO A 48 -2.91 12.84 10.61
CA PRO A 48 -3.85 13.95 10.64
C PRO A 48 -3.44 15.07 9.68
N ARG A 49 -4.38 15.52 8.85
CA ARG A 49 -4.16 16.61 7.89
C ARG A 49 -3.77 17.93 8.57
N SER A 50 -4.25 18.19 9.79
CA SER A 50 -3.89 19.41 10.54
C SER A 50 -2.40 19.53 10.85
N ILE A 51 -1.67 18.40 10.90
CA ILE A 51 -0.23 18.36 11.18
C ILE A 51 0.57 18.22 9.88
N TYR A 52 0.09 17.40 8.95
CA TYR A 52 0.87 17.00 7.76
C TYR A 52 0.38 17.58 6.43
N GLY A 53 -0.73 18.32 6.46
CA GLY A 53 -1.23 19.06 5.31
C GLY A 53 -0.65 20.46 5.25
N THR A 54 -0.64 21.05 4.06
CA THR A 54 -0.34 22.47 3.88
C THR A 54 -1.64 23.28 3.83
N SER A 55 -1.62 24.47 4.45
CA SER A 55 -2.73 25.42 4.36
C SER A 55 -2.86 25.89 2.90
N GLY A 56 -4.10 25.94 2.38
CA GLY A 56 -4.38 26.33 0.99
C GLY A 56 -4.27 25.23 -0.06
N SER A 57 -3.80 24.01 0.25
CA SER A 57 -3.87 22.90 -0.70
C SER A 57 -5.26 22.26 -0.68
N THR A 58 -6.01 22.45 -1.76
CA THR A 58 -7.31 21.80 -2.04
C THR A 58 -7.16 20.30 -2.35
N SER A 59 -5.95 19.81 -2.60
CA SER A 59 -5.70 18.43 -3.03
C SER A 59 -5.62 17.41 -1.89
N GLY A 60 -5.89 17.79 -0.63
CA GLY A 60 -5.70 16.91 0.52
C GLY A 60 -4.25 16.42 0.67
N SER A 61 -3.30 17.10 0.01
CA SER A 61 -1.93 16.65 -0.08
C SER A 61 -1.30 16.67 1.31
N LYS A 62 -0.90 15.50 1.81
CA LYS A 62 -0.05 15.37 3.00
C LYS A 62 1.38 15.75 2.63
N LEU A 63 1.52 16.94 2.06
CA LEU A 63 2.73 17.38 1.38
C LEU A 63 3.91 17.47 2.36
N LEU A 64 3.65 17.73 3.64
CA LEU A 64 4.69 17.70 4.67
C LEU A 64 5.19 16.28 4.96
N LEU A 65 4.34 15.24 4.83
CA LEU A 65 4.83 13.85 4.87
C LEU A 65 5.65 13.54 3.62
N HIS A 66 5.19 13.94 2.44
CA HIS A 66 5.94 13.76 1.19
C HIS A 66 7.28 14.51 1.13
N ASN A 67 7.35 15.72 1.69
CA ASN A 67 8.51 16.59 1.55
C ASN A 67 9.52 16.41 2.67
N ASN A 68 9.06 16.08 3.88
CA ASN A 68 9.95 15.98 5.04
C ASN A 68 10.41 14.53 5.31
N TYR A 69 9.86 13.57 4.57
CA TYR A 69 10.16 12.14 4.66
C TYR A 69 10.27 11.56 3.26
N ASP A 70 11.08 10.51 3.09
CA ASP A 70 10.97 9.68 1.89
C ASP A 70 9.55 9.10 1.82
N PHE A 71 8.89 9.23 0.67
CA PHE A 71 7.49 8.84 0.51
C PHE A 71 7.25 7.35 0.82
N ASN A 72 8.15 6.49 0.36
CA ASN A 72 8.03 5.04 0.57
C ASN A 72 8.37 4.68 2.02
N ALA A 73 9.39 5.30 2.61
CA ALA A 73 9.72 5.11 4.02
C ALA A 73 8.58 5.59 4.94
N ALA A 74 7.91 6.69 4.61
CA ALA A 74 6.76 7.18 5.37
C ALA A 74 5.58 6.19 5.34
N ILE A 75 5.32 5.56 4.19
CA ILE A 75 4.33 4.49 4.08
C ILE A 75 4.67 3.34 5.05
N VAL A 76 5.91 2.86 5.03
CA VAL A 76 6.34 1.75 5.89
C VAL A 76 6.33 2.14 7.37
N GLU A 77 6.78 3.34 7.72
CA GLU A 77 6.79 3.84 9.10
C GLU A 77 5.39 3.85 9.73
N ILE A 78 4.38 4.31 8.98
CA ILE A 78 2.99 4.34 9.51
C ILE A 78 2.52 2.92 9.82
N ASN A 79 2.82 1.94 8.96
CA ASN A 79 2.46 0.55 9.17
C ASN A 79 3.30 -0.12 10.28
N LEU A 80 4.53 0.34 10.54
CA LEU A 80 5.34 -0.09 11.70
C LEU A 80 4.83 0.49 13.04
N ILE A 81 4.20 1.67 13.01
CA ILE A 81 3.58 2.27 14.20
C ILE A 81 2.34 1.48 14.61
N ARG A 82 1.46 1.18 13.64
CA ARG A 82 0.31 0.29 13.86
C ARG A 82 0.00 -0.46 12.58
N THR A 83 0.41 -1.73 12.57
CA THR A 83 0.12 -2.66 11.48
C THR A 83 -1.36 -3.02 11.50
N PRO A 84 -2.10 -2.91 10.39
CA PRO A 84 -3.46 -3.42 10.30
C PRO A 84 -3.53 -4.91 10.63
N ASP A 85 -4.57 -5.34 11.33
CA ASP A 85 -4.77 -6.75 11.72
C ASP A 85 -5.39 -7.57 10.59
N PHE A 86 -6.06 -6.91 9.65
CA PHE A 86 -6.60 -7.53 8.45
C PHE A 86 -6.62 -6.53 7.29
N VAL A 87 -6.36 -7.03 6.09
CA VAL A 87 -6.23 -6.25 4.87
C VAL A 87 -7.20 -6.80 3.85
N VAL A 88 -7.93 -5.91 3.18
CA VAL A 88 -8.79 -6.25 2.06
C VAL A 88 -8.44 -5.33 0.90
N ILE A 89 -8.15 -5.91 -0.25
CA ILE A 89 -7.93 -5.19 -1.50
C ILE A 89 -9.15 -5.41 -2.39
N ASP A 90 -9.84 -4.32 -2.68
CA ASP A 90 -10.97 -4.28 -3.61
C ASP A 90 -10.49 -4.07 -5.05
N GLY A 91 -10.49 -5.15 -5.82
CA GLY A 91 -10.24 -5.19 -7.25
C GLY A 91 -11.47 -5.51 -8.10
N ILE A 92 -12.71 -5.28 -7.62
CA ILE A 92 -13.91 -5.55 -8.43
C ILE A 92 -13.85 -4.75 -9.74
N VAL A 93 -13.69 -3.44 -9.60
CA VAL A 93 -13.28 -2.53 -10.69
C VAL A 93 -11.97 -1.88 -10.27
N ALA A 94 -10.84 -2.37 -10.76
CA ALA A 94 -9.52 -1.83 -10.46
C ALA A 94 -9.19 -0.59 -11.33
N GLY A 95 -8.00 0.00 -11.19
CA GLY A 95 -7.58 1.13 -12.01
C GLY A 95 -6.12 1.06 -12.45
N GLU A 96 -5.85 1.27 -13.73
CA GLU A 96 -4.51 1.22 -14.32
C GLU A 96 -4.10 2.54 -14.98
N GLY A 97 -2.87 2.60 -15.51
CA GLY A 97 -2.35 3.77 -16.21
C GLY A 97 -1.73 4.82 -15.28
N SER A 98 -2.05 6.11 -15.49
CA SER A 98 -1.39 7.24 -14.84
C SER A 98 -2.11 7.72 -13.57
N GLY A 99 -2.29 6.82 -12.60
CA GLY A 99 -2.95 7.16 -11.34
C GLY A 99 -2.13 8.09 -10.43
N PRO A 100 -2.75 8.83 -9.49
CA PRO A 100 -4.06 8.57 -8.93
C PRO A 100 -5.23 9.32 -9.56
N LEU A 101 -4.96 10.30 -10.43
CA LEU A 101 -5.97 11.22 -10.98
C LEU A 101 -6.47 10.81 -12.37
N LYS A 102 -5.70 10.02 -13.12
CA LYS A 102 -6.01 9.59 -14.49
C LYS A 102 -5.87 8.08 -14.60
N ASN A 103 -6.79 7.36 -13.97
CA ASN A 103 -6.80 5.89 -13.98
C ASN A 103 -7.80 5.42 -15.04
N THR A 104 -7.44 4.40 -15.81
CA THR A 104 -8.36 3.65 -16.68
C THR A 104 -8.99 2.51 -15.86
N PRO A 105 -10.32 2.33 -15.84
CA PRO A 105 -10.95 1.23 -15.12
C PRO A 105 -10.58 -0.14 -15.70
N VAL A 106 -10.32 -1.12 -14.83
CA VAL A 106 -10.07 -2.52 -15.19
C VAL A 106 -11.13 -3.40 -14.52
N ASP A 107 -11.85 -4.24 -15.28
CA ASP A 107 -12.83 -5.18 -14.75
C ASP A 107 -12.15 -6.44 -14.19
N ALA A 108 -11.45 -6.30 -13.06
CA ALA A 108 -10.58 -7.34 -12.52
C ALA A 108 -11.31 -8.37 -11.64
N ARG A 109 -12.51 -8.04 -11.12
CA ARG A 109 -13.44 -8.96 -10.40
C ARG A 109 -12.80 -9.82 -9.31
N ILE A 110 -11.82 -9.26 -8.60
CA ILE A 110 -11.09 -9.98 -7.55
C ILE A 110 -11.14 -9.24 -6.22
N ILE A 111 -11.14 -10.01 -5.14
CA ILE A 111 -10.84 -9.54 -3.78
C ILE A 111 -9.65 -10.35 -3.28
N ILE A 112 -8.64 -9.66 -2.75
CA ILE A 112 -7.48 -10.28 -2.11
C ILE A 112 -7.46 -9.83 -0.66
N ALA A 113 -7.39 -10.76 0.28
CA ALA A 113 -7.50 -10.44 1.70
C ALA A 113 -6.67 -11.39 2.57
N GLY A 114 -6.20 -10.88 3.71
CA GLY A 114 -5.35 -11.64 4.61
C GLY A 114 -4.92 -10.83 5.83
N ARG A 115 -4.14 -11.46 6.71
CA ARG A 115 -3.65 -10.87 7.96
C ARG A 115 -2.25 -10.27 7.84
N ASP A 116 -1.47 -10.71 6.87
CA ASP A 116 -0.15 -10.14 6.58
C ASP A 116 -0.30 -9.12 5.45
N ILE A 117 -0.07 -7.85 5.77
CA ILE A 117 -0.22 -6.74 4.83
C ILE A 117 0.82 -6.76 3.72
N VAL A 118 2.04 -7.22 4.01
CA VAL A 118 3.09 -7.32 2.99
C VAL A 118 2.73 -8.46 2.05
N ALA A 119 2.29 -9.60 2.57
CA ALA A 119 1.92 -10.75 1.75
C ALA A 119 0.71 -10.44 0.85
N VAL A 120 -0.30 -9.74 1.39
CA VAL A 120 -1.50 -9.34 0.63
C VAL A 120 -1.14 -8.34 -0.48
N ASP A 121 -0.28 -7.36 -0.19
CA ASP A 121 0.20 -6.41 -1.20
C ASP A 121 1.09 -7.09 -2.26
N THR A 122 1.94 -8.05 -1.88
CA THR A 122 2.75 -8.87 -2.79
C THR A 122 1.87 -9.65 -3.76
N VAL A 123 0.89 -10.40 -3.28
CA VAL A 123 -0.03 -11.18 -4.13
C VAL A 123 -0.81 -10.25 -5.07
N ALA A 124 -1.26 -9.10 -4.58
CA ALA A 124 -1.99 -8.14 -5.39
C ALA A 124 -1.09 -7.42 -6.43
N ALA A 125 0.16 -7.11 -6.10
CA ALA A 125 1.13 -6.56 -7.04
C ALA A 125 1.41 -7.56 -8.17
N THR A 126 1.66 -8.82 -7.82
CA THR A 126 1.85 -9.89 -8.81
C THR A 126 0.60 -10.10 -9.65
N PHE A 127 -0.61 -10.08 -9.05
CA PHE A 127 -1.86 -10.14 -9.79
C PHE A 127 -1.95 -9.05 -10.87
N MET A 128 -1.47 -7.84 -10.56
CA MET A 128 -1.47 -6.70 -11.48
C MET A 128 -0.32 -6.72 -12.51
N GLY A 129 0.53 -7.77 -12.51
CA GLY A 129 1.69 -7.89 -13.40
C GLY A 129 2.93 -7.11 -12.94
N PHE A 130 3.00 -6.67 -11.68
CA PHE A 130 4.19 -6.01 -11.13
C PHE A 130 5.11 -7.01 -10.43
N ASN A 131 6.41 -6.83 -10.58
CA ASN A 131 7.42 -7.46 -9.73
C ASN A 131 7.38 -6.82 -8.32
N PRO A 132 7.00 -7.57 -7.27
CA PRO A 132 6.88 -7.03 -5.92
C PRO A 132 8.18 -6.41 -5.39
N ASP A 133 9.34 -6.97 -5.77
CA ASP A 133 10.66 -6.49 -5.33
C ASP A 133 11.03 -5.12 -5.88
N LYS A 134 10.38 -4.68 -6.96
CA LYS A 134 10.60 -3.37 -7.57
C LYS A 134 9.74 -2.28 -6.96
N ILE A 135 8.74 -2.63 -6.16
CA ILE A 135 7.86 -1.67 -5.49
C ILE A 135 8.56 -1.19 -4.21
N PRO A 136 9.03 0.07 -4.13
CA PRO A 136 10.02 0.44 -3.12
C PRO A 136 9.52 0.32 -1.68
N HIS A 137 8.28 0.71 -1.40
CA HIS A 137 7.70 0.57 -0.05
C HIS A 137 7.37 -0.88 0.31
N LEU A 138 7.09 -1.73 -0.67
CA LEU A 138 6.79 -3.14 -0.44
C LEU A 138 8.07 -3.92 -0.09
N SER A 139 9.12 -3.75 -0.91
CA SER A 139 10.44 -4.33 -0.64
C SER A 139 11.03 -3.83 0.69
N LEU A 140 10.87 -2.53 1.00
CA LEU A 140 11.28 -1.96 2.28
C LEU A 140 10.48 -2.54 3.45
N ALA A 141 9.17 -2.72 3.32
CA ALA A 141 8.32 -3.29 4.36
C ALA A 141 8.72 -4.74 4.68
N HIS A 142 8.97 -5.56 3.65
CA HIS A 142 9.50 -6.91 3.81
C HIS A 142 10.84 -6.90 4.54
N SER A 143 11.80 -6.09 4.05
CA SER A 143 13.14 -5.97 4.64
C SER A 143 13.13 -5.48 6.08
N ALA A 144 12.14 -4.66 6.46
CA ALA A 144 11.94 -4.17 7.82
C ALA A 144 11.27 -5.21 8.75
N GLY A 145 10.94 -6.41 8.26
CA GLY A 145 10.28 -7.47 9.03
C GLY A 145 8.82 -7.16 9.35
N LEU A 146 8.14 -6.36 8.52
CA LEU A 146 6.72 -6.07 8.70
C LEU A 146 5.84 -7.26 8.30
N GLY A 147 6.29 -8.06 7.34
CA GLY A 147 5.59 -9.22 6.80
C GLY A 147 6.35 -9.88 5.66
N GLU A 148 5.73 -10.87 5.02
CA GLU A 148 6.35 -11.66 3.96
C GLU A 148 6.18 -11.02 2.58
N GLY A 149 7.29 -10.84 1.87
CA GLY A 149 7.36 -10.24 0.54
C GLY A 149 7.70 -11.24 -0.55
N ASP A 150 8.26 -12.41 -0.19
CA ASP A 150 8.58 -13.50 -1.09
C ASP A 150 7.31 -14.29 -1.44
N LEU A 151 6.91 -14.22 -2.72
CA LEU A 151 5.71 -14.90 -3.22
C LEU A 151 5.76 -16.42 -3.00
N GLU A 152 6.94 -17.04 -3.04
CA GLU A 152 7.07 -18.49 -2.83
C GLU A 152 6.80 -18.91 -1.38
N GLN A 153 6.96 -17.99 -0.42
CA GLN A 153 6.65 -18.22 1.00
C GLN A 153 5.19 -17.91 1.35
N ILE A 154 4.44 -17.31 0.42
CA ILE A 154 3.05 -16.90 0.65
C ILE A 154 2.10 -18.01 0.22
N LYS A 155 1.38 -18.57 1.20
CA LYS A 155 0.27 -19.49 0.93
C LYS A 155 -0.97 -18.72 0.46
N VAL A 156 -1.22 -18.73 -0.85
CA VAL A 156 -2.48 -18.28 -1.43
C VAL A 156 -3.53 -19.39 -1.31
N VAL A 157 -4.72 -19.04 -0.83
CA VAL A 157 -5.89 -19.93 -0.80
C VAL A 157 -7.00 -19.33 -1.67
N GLY A 158 -7.73 -20.18 -2.40
CA GLY A 158 -8.76 -19.75 -3.35
C GLY A 158 -8.30 -19.91 -4.80
N GLY A 159 -8.42 -18.85 -5.59
CA GLY A 159 -8.05 -18.87 -7.01
C GLY A 159 -6.54 -19.01 -7.23
N ASN A 160 -6.17 -19.67 -8.33
CA ASN A 160 -4.77 -19.76 -8.75
C ASN A 160 -4.33 -18.42 -9.37
N LEU A 161 -3.32 -17.79 -8.79
CA LEU A 161 -2.83 -16.49 -9.24
C LEU A 161 -2.36 -16.50 -10.69
N ALA A 162 -1.71 -17.58 -11.14
CA ALA A 162 -1.21 -17.71 -12.51
C ALA A 162 -2.34 -17.71 -13.56
N ASP A 163 -3.52 -18.20 -13.19
CA ASP A 163 -4.69 -18.28 -14.08
C ASP A 163 -5.50 -16.98 -14.09
N LEU A 164 -5.34 -16.15 -13.04
CA LEU A 164 -6.17 -14.98 -12.79
C LEU A 164 -5.47 -13.65 -13.03
N ALA A 165 -4.12 -13.63 -13.02
CA ALA A 165 -3.35 -12.39 -13.14
C ALA A 165 -3.71 -11.62 -14.41
N ILE A 166 -3.78 -10.30 -14.26
CA ILE A 166 -4.06 -9.36 -15.34
C ILE A 166 -2.88 -8.42 -15.40
N ASP A 167 -2.28 -8.29 -16.58
CA ASP A 167 -1.15 -7.39 -16.77
C ASP A 167 -1.66 -5.94 -16.90
N PHE A 168 -1.52 -5.14 -15.84
CA PHE A 168 -2.03 -3.77 -15.82
C PHE A 168 -1.12 -2.84 -16.62
N ASP A 169 -1.72 -1.89 -17.32
CA ASP A 169 -0.99 -0.78 -17.92
C ASP A 169 -0.36 0.11 -16.84
N SER A 170 0.91 0.44 -17.02
CA SER A 170 1.67 1.26 -16.08
C SER A 170 2.61 2.19 -16.84
N ILE A 171 2.72 3.43 -16.37
CA ILE A 171 3.74 4.36 -16.86
C ILE A 171 5.11 4.16 -16.17
N PHE A 172 5.18 3.25 -15.19
CA PHE A 172 6.41 2.85 -14.50
C PHE A 172 6.82 1.44 -14.92
N PRO A 173 8.13 1.16 -15.02
CA PRO A 173 8.63 -0.19 -15.25
C PRO A 173 8.08 -1.18 -14.22
N LYS A 174 7.65 -2.35 -14.68
CA LYS A 174 7.06 -3.40 -13.84
C LYS A 174 8.08 -4.48 -13.43
N ASP A 175 9.28 -4.48 -14.02
CA ASP A 175 10.25 -5.58 -14.00
C ASP A 175 11.52 -5.29 -13.19
#